data_AF-A0AAD4ZPR0-F1
#
_entry.id   AF-A0AAD4ZPR0-F1
#
_cell.length_a   1.000
_cell.length_b   1.000
_cell.length_c   1.000
_cell.angle_alpha   90.00
_cell.angle_beta   90.00
_cell.angle_gamma   90.00
#
_symmetry.space_group_name_H-M   'P 1'
#
loop_
_entity.id
_entity.type
_entity.pdbx_description
1 polymer ?
#
loop_
_entity_poly.entity_id
_entity_poly.type
_entity_poly.pdbx_seq_one_letter_code
_entity_poly.pdbx_strand_id
1 'polypeptide(L)'
;MPFCLLELLFLSFDSLNKQEICKSSTRESEKMGFVMEFAENLILKLMEDPKERDRKFREHVYAVKDQCNKTKEMWALPLRPYGFWTFERHNSQLRWDAQISQVAGRRDPYDDLLQHSTDPVTSRTK
;
A
#
# COMPACT_ATOMS: atom_id res chain seq x y z
N MET A 1 -75.14 -25.92 35.67
CA MET A 1 -74.43 -25.65 34.40
C MET A 1 -73.86 -24.23 34.41
N PRO A 2 -72.76 -23.95 35.15
CA PRO A 2 -72.22 -22.60 35.33
C PRO A 2 -71.11 -22.22 34.32
N PHE A 3 -70.90 -23.03 33.27
CA PHE A 3 -69.72 -22.92 32.39
C PHE A 3 -69.76 -21.76 31.40
N CYS A 4 -70.93 -21.22 31.01
CA CYS A 4 -71.00 -20.18 29.97
C CYS A 4 -70.58 -18.78 30.44
N LEU A 5 -70.56 -18.49 31.75
CA LEU A 5 -70.18 -17.16 32.25
C LEU A 5 -68.66 -16.97 32.41
N LEU A 6 -67.89 -18.06 32.58
CA LEU A 6 -66.43 -17.96 32.67
C LEU A 6 -65.76 -17.75 31.31
N GLU A 7 -66.29 -18.33 30.23
CA GLU A 7 -65.72 -18.19 28.87
C GLU A 7 -65.82 -16.76 28.33
N LEU A 8 -66.92 -16.05 28.62
CA LEU A 8 -67.11 -14.66 28.20
C LEU A 8 -66.20 -13.69 28.96
N LEU A 9 -65.89 -13.96 30.23
CA LEU A 9 -64.93 -13.16 31.00
C LEU A 9 -63.49 -13.40 30.55
N PHE A 10 -63.13 -14.63 30.16
CA PHE A 10 -61.79 -14.97 29.68
C PHE A 10 -61.48 -14.31 28.33
N LEU A 11 -62.43 -14.32 27.38
CA LEU A 11 -62.29 -13.65 26.08
C LEU A 11 -62.20 -12.12 26.21
N SER A 12 -62.86 -11.52 27.21
CA SER A 12 -62.78 -10.07 27.46
C SER A 12 -61.45 -9.65 28.12
N PHE A 13 -60.83 -10.54 28.93
CA PHE A 13 -59.54 -10.28 29.58
C PHE A 13 -58.37 -10.40 28.58
N ASP A 14 -58.40 -11.39 27.68
CA ASP A 14 -57.39 -11.53 26.62
C ASP A 14 -57.42 -10.35 25.64
N SER A 15 -58.59 -9.79 25.36
CA SER A 15 -58.73 -8.63 24.46
C SER A 15 -58.14 -7.34 25.05
N LEU A 16 -58.18 -7.16 26.38
CA LEU A 16 -57.57 -6.00 27.05
C LEU A 16 -56.04 -6.13 27.11
N ASN A 17 -55.53 -7.33 27.36
CA ASN A 17 -54.09 -7.60 27.42
C ASN A 17 -53.42 -7.41 26.05
N LYS A 18 -54.11 -7.79 24.97
CA LYS A 18 -53.67 -7.53 23.58
C LYS A 18 -53.62 -6.04 23.25
N GLN A 19 -54.53 -5.23 23.79
CA GLN A 19 -54.52 -3.77 23.61
C GLN A 19 -53.39 -3.08 24.38
N GLU A 20 -53.02 -3.56 25.57
CA GLU A 20 -51.89 -3.01 26.32
C GLU A 20 -50.52 -3.37 25.71
N ILE A 21 -50.35 -4.61 25.22
CA ILE A 21 -49.13 -5.04 24.50
C ILE A 21 -48.96 -4.26 23.18
N CYS A 22 -50.06 -3.95 22.48
CA CYS A 22 -49.99 -3.14 21.27
C CYS A 22 -49.58 -1.68 21.57
N LYS A 23 -50.08 -1.10 22.68
CA LYS A 23 -49.74 0.25 23.16
C LYS A 23 -48.32 0.41 23.74
N SER A 24 -47.66 -0.69 24.14
CA SER A 24 -46.25 -0.65 24.55
C SER A 24 -45.31 -0.70 23.34
N SER A 25 -45.64 -1.46 22.30
CA SER A 25 -44.83 -1.53 21.07
C SER A 25 -44.77 -0.20 20.30
N THR A 26 -45.87 0.56 20.28
CA THR A 26 -45.92 1.88 19.62
C THR A 26 -45.16 2.96 20.38
N ARG A 27 -45.04 2.85 21.71
CA ARG A 27 -44.20 3.75 22.53
C ARG A 27 -42.70 3.45 22.41
N GLU A 28 -42.33 2.20 22.14
CA GLU A 28 -40.94 1.86 21.82
C GLU A 28 -40.54 2.36 20.44
N SER A 29 -41.42 2.34 19.43
CA SER A 29 -41.11 2.91 18.11
C SER A 29 -40.86 4.42 18.15
N GLU A 30 -41.59 5.17 18.98
CA GLU A 30 -41.34 6.61 19.19
C GLU A 30 -39.99 6.87 19.87
N LYS A 31 -39.61 6.04 20.85
CA LYS A 31 -38.30 6.12 21.51
C LYS A 31 -37.15 5.77 20.56
N MET A 32 -37.33 4.77 19.71
CA MET A 32 -36.34 4.38 18.71
C MET A 32 -36.16 5.49 17.66
N GLY A 33 -37.24 6.14 17.20
CA GLY A 33 -37.16 7.29 16.30
C GLY A 33 -36.37 8.46 16.89
N PHE A 34 -36.66 8.83 18.14
CA PHE A 34 -35.94 9.91 18.84
C PHE A 34 -34.44 9.63 19.02
N VAL A 35 -34.07 8.40 19.39
CA VAL A 35 -32.66 8.02 19.57
C VAL A 35 -31.93 8.04 18.22
N MET A 36 -32.59 7.64 17.14
CA MET A 36 -32.01 7.69 15.79
C MET A 36 -31.81 9.13 15.31
N GLU A 37 -32.80 10.01 15.46
CA GLU A 37 -32.67 11.43 15.11
C GLU A 37 -31.59 12.14 15.91
N PHE A 38 -31.45 11.80 17.20
CA PHE A 38 -30.39 12.32 18.06
C PHE A 38 -29.01 11.81 17.62
N ALA A 39 -28.89 10.53 17.31
CA ALA A 39 -27.65 9.91 16.86
C ALA A 39 -27.20 10.47 15.50
N GLU A 40 -28.11 10.70 14.56
CA GLU A 40 -27.82 11.29 13.25
C GLU A 40 -27.26 12.71 13.39
N ASN A 41 -27.89 13.55 14.21
CA ASN A 41 -27.42 14.92 14.48
C ASN A 41 -26.08 14.96 15.23
N LEU A 42 -25.82 13.97 16.08
CA LEU A 42 -24.54 13.80 16.76
C LEU A 42 -23.44 13.40 15.76
N ILE A 43 -23.72 12.43 14.89
CA ILE A 43 -22.81 11.97 13.84
C ILE A 43 -22.46 13.10 12.87
N LEU A 44 -23.46 13.89 12.44
CA LEU A 44 -23.24 15.03 11.54
C LEU A 44 -22.30 16.10 12.13
N LYS A 45 -22.34 16.31 13.45
CA LYS A 45 -21.40 17.23 14.14
C LYS A 45 -20.01 16.63 14.34
N LEU A 46 -19.89 15.30 14.35
CA LEU A 46 -18.62 14.58 14.46
C LEU A 46 -17.94 14.40 13.10
N MET A 47 -18.63 14.67 11.99
CA MET A 47 -18.01 14.64 10.66
C MET A 47 -17.04 15.81 10.50
N GLU A 48 -15.84 15.51 10.01
CA GLU A 48 -14.81 16.51 9.74
C GLU A 48 -15.27 17.51 8.68
N ASP A 49 -15.07 18.80 8.96
CA ASP A 49 -15.44 19.90 8.09
C ASP A 49 -14.84 19.72 6.69
N PRO A 50 -15.65 19.79 5.61
CA PRO A 50 -15.18 19.50 4.26
C PRO A 50 -14.05 20.43 3.80
N LYS A 51 -14.00 21.66 4.33
CA LYS A 51 -12.94 22.64 4.05
C LYS A 51 -11.61 22.27 4.72
N GLU A 52 -11.65 21.71 5.93
CA GLU A 52 -10.44 21.31 6.64
C GLU A 52 -9.80 20.09 5.99
N ARG A 53 -10.62 19.14 5.53
CA ARG A 53 -10.15 17.98 4.76
C ARG A 53 -9.47 18.41 3.46
N ASP A 54 -10.09 19.32 2.72
CA ASP A 54 -9.55 19.84 1.46
C ASP A 54 -8.25 20.64 1.69
N ARG A 55 -8.15 21.38 2.82
CA ARG A 55 -6.90 22.01 3.25
C ARG A 55 -5.80 20.99 3.55
N LYS A 56 -6.08 19.97 4.37
CA LYS A 56 -5.13 18.90 4.70
C LYS A 56 -4.65 18.15 3.46
N PHE A 57 -5.55 17.87 2.52
CA PHE A 57 -5.20 17.22 1.27
C PHE A 57 -4.28 18.09 0.41
N ARG A 58 -4.57 19.40 0.31
CA ARG A 58 -3.69 20.34 -0.39
C ARG A 58 -2.31 20.42 0.26
N GLU A 59 -2.24 20.50 1.59
CA GLU A 59 -0.96 20.49 2.34
C GLU A 59 -0.15 19.23 2.03
N HIS A 60 -0.80 18.05 2.02
CA HIS A 60 -0.16 16.80 1.66
C HIS A 60 0.37 16.81 0.21
N VAL A 61 -0.42 17.27 -0.76
CA VAL A 61 0.01 17.36 -2.16
C VAL A 61 1.23 18.28 -2.31
N TYR A 62 1.25 19.42 -1.62
CA TYR A 62 2.41 20.31 -1.64
C TYR A 62 3.65 19.67 -1.00
N ALA A 63 3.50 18.99 0.15
CA ALA A 63 4.61 18.29 0.77
C ALA A 63 5.21 17.21 -0.14
N VAL A 64 4.38 16.44 -0.84
CA VAL A 64 4.84 15.42 -1.82
C VAL A 64 5.55 16.09 -3.00
N LYS A 65 5.02 17.21 -3.51
CA LYS A 65 5.65 17.95 -4.61
C LYS A 65 7.05 18.42 -4.24
N ASP A 66 7.23 18.95 -3.03
CA ASP A 66 8.53 19.43 -2.55
C ASP A 66 9.55 18.28 -2.40
N GLN A 67 9.11 17.11 -1.91
CA GLN A 67 9.94 15.91 -1.89
C GLN A 67 10.37 15.48 -3.29
N CYS A 68 9.44 15.47 -4.26
CA CYS A 68 9.77 15.12 -5.64
C CYS A 68 10.73 16.12 -6.29
N ASN A 69 10.65 17.41 -5.98
CA ASN A 69 11.58 18.41 -6.50
C ASN A 69 13.02 18.11 -6.04
N LYS A 70 13.23 17.80 -4.76
CA LYS A 70 14.54 17.39 -4.23
C LYS A 70 15.08 16.14 -4.93
N THR A 71 14.22 15.15 -5.16
CA THR A 71 14.62 13.94 -5.89
C THR A 71 15.00 14.26 -7.34
N LYS A 72 14.25 15.13 -8.01
CA LYS A 72 14.57 15.58 -9.38
C LYS A 72 15.90 16.32 -9.45
N GLU A 73 16.20 17.17 -8.47
CA GLU A 73 17.49 17.87 -8.38
C GLU A 73 18.64 16.86 -8.24
N MET A 74 18.48 15.84 -7.40
CA MET A 74 19.46 14.76 -7.29
C MET A 74 19.58 13.94 -8.59
N TRP A 75 18.47 13.68 -9.28
CA TRP A 75 18.47 12.95 -10.55
C TRP A 75 19.05 13.77 -11.71
N ALA A 76 19.03 15.10 -11.62
CA ALA A 76 19.67 15.97 -12.60
C ALA A 76 21.21 15.91 -12.51
N LEU A 77 21.77 15.41 -11.40
CA LEU A 77 23.19 15.18 -11.29
C LEU A 77 23.60 13.98 -12.16
N PRO A 78 24.70 14.08 -12.92
CA PRO A 78 25.17 12.97 -13.72
C PRO A 78 25.60 11.79 -12.81
N LEU A 79 25.28 10.56 -13.22
CA LEU A 79 25.63 9.32 -12.50
C LEU A 79 27.12 9.22 -12.16
N ARG A 80 27.96 9.82 -12.99
CA ARG A 80 29.41 9.95 -12.80
C ARG A 80 29.74 11.45 -12.86
N PRO A 81 30.40 12.03 -11.86
CA PRO A 81 30.76 13.44 -11.88
C PRO A 81 31.70 13.75 -13.07
N TYR A 82 31.64 14.98 -13.56
CA TYR A 82 32.59 15.46 -14.56
C TYR A 82 34.02 15.24 -14.08
N GLY A 83 34.90 14.79 -14.96
CA GLY A 83 36.25 14.41 -14.57
C GLY A 83 36.46 12.90 -14.48
N PHE A 84 35.40 12.10 -14.30
CA PHE A 84 35.55 10.66 -14.08
C PHE A 84 36.29 9.95 -15.23
N TRP A 85 35.91 10.20 -16.48
CA TRP A 85 36.57 9.59 -17.65
C TRP A 85 37.81 10.34 -18.13
N THR A 86 38.03 11.57 -17.64
CA THR A 86 39.13 12.43 -18.10
C THR A 86 40.35 12.39 -17.18
N PHE A 87 40.20 11.94 -15.93
CA PHE A 87 41.33 11.81 -15.01
C PHE A 87 41.93 10.40 -15.04
N GLU A 88 43.23 10.34 -15.35
CA GLU A 88 44.00 9.11 -15.43
C GLU A 88 43.97 8.26 -14.15
N ARG A 89 43.77 8.88 -12.98
CA ARG A 89 43.59 8.15 -11.70
C ARG A 89 42.48 7.10 -11.79
N HIS A 90 41.36 7.42 -12.44
CA HIS A 90 40.20 6.52 -12.57
C HIS A 90 40.33 5.55 -13.77
N ASN A 91 41.17 5.88 -14.75
CA ASN A 91 41.49 5.02 -15.90
C ASN A 91 42.68 4.08 -15.65
N SER A 92 43.50 4.34 -14.64
CA SER A 92 44.71 3.55 -14.34
C SER A 92 44.39 2.07 -14.02
N GLN A 93 43.18 1.80 -13.54
CA GLN A 93 42.68 0.44 -13.27
C GLN A 93 42.12 -0.28 -14.51
N LEU A 94 41.88 0.41 -15.64
CA LEU A 94 41.47 -0.25 -16.90
C LEU A 94 42.53 -1.24 -17.39
N ARG A 95 43.80 -1.06 -17.01
CA ARG A 95 44.85 -2.04 -17.29
C ARG A 95 44.60 -3.37 -16.56
N TRP A 96 44.06 -3.33 -15.35
CA TRP A 96 43.64 -4.52 -14.62
C TRP A 96 42.34 -5.10 -15.18
N ASP A 97 41.43 -4.27 -15.71
CA ASP A 97 40.23 -4.76 -16.40
C ASP A 97 40.57 -5.68 -17.58
N ALA A 98 41.60 -5.34 -18.37
CA ALA A 98 42.09 -6.20 -19.45
C ALA A 98 42.65 -7.55 -18.97
N GLN A 99 43.06 -7.65 -17.69
CA GLN A 99 43.55 -8.87 -17.06
C GLN A 99 42.46 -9.63 -16.29
N ILE A 100 41.23 -9.10 -16.19
CA ILE A 100 40.11 -9.76 -15.49
C ILE A 100 39.79 -11.12 -16.11
N SER A 101 39.95 -11.28 -17.42
CA SER A 101 39.76 -12.57 -18.08
C SER A 101 40.74 -13.65 -17.62
N GLN A 102 41.88 -13.27 -17.03
CA GLN A 102 42.89 -14.21 -16.54
C GLN A 102 42.80 -14.43 -15.01
N VAL A 103 41.88 -13.76 -14.33
CA VAL A 103 41.66 -13.92 -12.88
C VAL A 103 41.08 -15.31 -12.58
N ALA A 104 41.59 -15.94 -11.52
CA ALA A 104 41.12 -17.25 -11.06
C ALA A 104 39.58 -17.23 -10.86
N GLY A 105 38.88 -18.13 -11.54
CA GLY A 105 37.40 -18.23 -11.52
C GLY A 105 36.67 -17.39 -12.56
N ARG A 106 37.35 -16.53 -13.34
CA ARG A 106 36.79 -15.82 -14.52
C ARG A 106 37.43 -16.23 -15.85
N ARG A 107 38.50 -17.04 -15.79
CA ARG A 107 39.18 -17.61 -16.94
C ARG A 107 38.27 -18.56 -17.71
N ASP A 108 38.10 -18.29 -19.00
CA ASP A 108 37.44 -19.21 -19.93
C ASP A 108 38.30 -20.50 -20.02
N PRO A 109 37.73 -21.68 -19.71
CA PRO A 109 38.45 -22.95 -19.82
C PRO A 109 39.04 -23.23 -21.20
N TYR A 110 38.52 -22.59 -22.25
CA TYR A 110 38.90 -22.85 -23.64
C TYR A 110 39.95 -21.88 -24.20
N ASP A 111 40.27 -20.79 -23.50
CA ASP A 111 41.23 -19.77 -23.95
C ASP A 111 42.65 -20.35 -24.12
N ASP A 112 43.03 -21.31 -23.28
CA ASP A 112 44.36 -21.96 -23.30
C ASP A 112 44.49 -22.98 -24.45
N LEU A 113 43.37 -23.56 -24.90
CA LEU A 113 43.35 -24.55 -25.98
C LEU A 113 43.50 -23.89 -27.35
N LEU A 114 43.00 -22.66 -27.49
CA LEU A 114 43.11 -21.88 -28.72
C LEU A 114 44.55 -21.41 -28.98
N GLN A 115 45.34 -21.11 -27.94
CA GLN A 115 46.76 -20.73 -28.10
C GLN A 115 47.58 -21.84 -28.79
N HIS A 116 47.36 -23.11 -28.44
CA HIS A 116 48.08 -24.25 -29.01
C HIS A 116 47.78 -24.52 -30.49
N SER A 117 46.68 -23.97 -31.03
CA SER A 117 46.33 -24.14 -32.46
C SER A 117 47.06 -23.14 -33.37
N THR A 118 47.52 -22.02 -32.82
CA THR A 118 48.17 -20.92 -33.55
C THR A 118 49.69 -20.89 -33.44
N ASP A 119 50.28 -21.73 -32.58
CA ASP A 119 51.73 -21.90 -32.55
C ASP A 119 52.18 -22.62 -33.83
N PRO A 120 53.02 -22.00 -34.69
CA PRO A 120 53.56 -22.71 -35.84
C PRO A 120 54.43 -23.85 -35.30
N VAL A 121 53.96 -25.09 -35.48
CA VAL A 121 54.69 -26.31 -35.19
C VAL A 121 56.04 -26.24 -35.91
N THR A 122 57.08 -25.85 -35.18
CA THR A 122 58.46 -26.09 -35.59
C THR A 122 58.68 -27.59 -35.41
N SER A 123 58.36 -28.33 -36.46
CA SER A 123 58.60 -29.77 -36.56
C SER A 123 60.07 -30.03 -36.26
N ARG A 124 60.32 -30.65 -35.10
CA ARG A 124 61.66 -30.99 -34.63
C ARG A 124 62.15 -32.19 -35.45
N THR A 125 62.92 -31.94 -36.50
CA THR A 125 63.55 -32.97 -37.31
C THR A 125 64.56 -33.75 -36.47
N LYS A 126 64.44 -35.08 -36.50
CA LYS A 126 65.41 -36.03 -35.92
C LYS A 126 66.75 -35.97 -36.63
#